data_AF-A0A968YXV8-F1
#
_entry.id   AF-A0A968YXV8-F1
#
_cell.length_a   1.000
_cell.length_b   1.000
_cell.length_c   1.000
_cell.angle_alpha   90.00
_cell.angle_beta   90.00
_cell.angle_gamma   90.00
#
_symmetry.space_group_name_H-M   'P 1'
#
loop_
_entity.id
_entity.type
_entity.pdbx_description
1 polymer ?
#
loop_
_entity_poly.entity_id
_entity_poly.type
_entity_poly.pdbx_seq_one_letter_code
_entity_poly.pdbx_strand_id
1 'polypeptide(L)' 'MLEGSVFQLTPALIKKHNLQGLVLDVDETLVPFNEAQATVELQQWIEQLKPLVSLWLVSNNM' A
#
# COMPACT_ATOMS: atom_id res chain seq x y z
N MET A 1 15.03 -2.77 9.92
CA MET A 1 13.67 -3.20 9.57
C MET A 1 12.80 -1.96 9.56
N LEU A 2 12.01 -1.74 8.51
CA LEU A 2 10.96 -0.72 8.52
C LEU A 2 9.81 -1.30 9.34
N GLU A 3 9.83 -1.07 10.66
CA GLU A 3 8.70 -1.36 11.53
C GLU A 3 7.67 -0.23 11.34
N GLY A 4 6.73 -0.44 10.43
CA GLY A 4 5.75 0.57 10.08
C GLY A 4 4.71 0.04 9.12
N SER A 5 3.44 0.31 9.42
CA SER A 5 2.35 0.04 8.49
C SER A 5 2.58 0.76 7.15
N VAL A 6 2.08 0.21 6.05
CA VAL A 6 2.15 0.80 4.70
C VAL A 6 1.70 2.26 4.66
N PHE A 7 0.86 2.68 5.62
CA PHE A 7 0.41 4.05 5.81
C PHE A 7 1.53 5.08 6.07
N GLN A 8 2.72 4.65 6.48
CA GLN A 8 3.87 5.56 6.63
C GLN A 8 4.45 6.03 5.28
N LEU A 9 4.14 5.33 4.19
CA LEU A 9 4.47 5.78 2.84
C LEU A 9 3.56 6.96 2.48
N THR A 10 4.14 8.16 2.48
CA THR A 10 3.44 9.40 2.13
C THR A 10 3.85 9.88 0.74
N PRO A 11 3.02 10.71 0.08
CA PRO A 11 3.38 11.39 -1.17
C PRO A 11 4.73 12.11 -1.12
N ALA A 12 5.06 12.72 0.02
CA ALA A 12 6.31 13.44 0.24
C ALA A 12 7.51 12.49 0.21
N LEU A 13 7.39 11.31 0.81
CA LEU A 13 8.44 10.29 0.82
C LEU A 13 8.64 9.69 -0.57
N ILE A 14 7.54 9.42 -1.28
CA ILE A 14 7.58 8.96 -2.68
C ILE A 14 8.37 9.93 -3.56
N LYS A 15 8.03 11.22 -3.50
CA LYS A 15 8.71 12.25 -4.29
C LYS A 15 10.17 12.44 -3.87
N LYS A 16 10.44 12.45 -2.56
CA LYS A 16 11.81 12.59 -2.02
C LYS A 16 12.73 11.48 -2.51
N HIS A 17 12.24 10.25 -2.59
CA HIS A 17 13.02 9.09 -3.00
C HIS A 17 12.86 8.75 -4.49
N ASN A 18 12.14 9.58 -5.25
CA ASN A 18 11.83 9.37 -6.66
C ASN A 18 11.35 7.95 -6.96
N LEU A 19 10.52 7.40 -6.07
CA LEU A 19 9.97 6.06 -6.21
C LEU A 19 9.08 6.03 -7.46
N GLN A 20 9.24 5.02 -8.29
CA GLN A 20 8.50 4.88 -9.54
C GLN A 20 7.34 3.88 -9.43
N GLY A 21 7.41 2.98 -8.46
CA GLY A 21 6.37 2.01 -8.20
C GLY A 21 6.42 1.48 -6.77
N LEU A 22 5.28 0.97 -6.32
CA LEU A 22 5.13 0.28 -5.04
C LEU A 22 4.56 -1.11 -5.33
N VAL A 23 5.20 -2.14 -4.77
CA VAL A 23 4.71 -3.52 -4.78
C VAL A 23 4.31 -3.86 -3.37
N LEU A 24 3.04 -4.20 -3.16
CA LEU A 24 2.46 -4.47 -1.85
C LEU A 24 1.94 -5.90 -1.79
N ASP A 25 2.22 -6.58 -0.69
CA ASP A 25 1.70 -7.92 -0.40
C ASP A 25 0.31 -7.84 0.22
N VAL A 26 -0.65 -8.59 -0.33
CA VAL A 26 -2.07 -8.55 0.05
C VAL A 26 -2.35 -9.38 1.29
N ASP A 27 -1.77 -10.57 1.40
CA ASP A 27 -2.32 -11.63 2.26
C ASP A 27 -2.08 -11.42 3.77
N GLU A 28 -1.16 -10.54 4.15
CA GLU A 28 -0.90 -10.24 5.58
C GLU A 28 -0.71 -8.74 5.90
N THR A 29 -0.85 -7.84 4.91
CA THR A 29 -0.59 -6.40 5.10
C THR A 29 -1.81 -5.49 4.89
N LEU A 30 -2.83 -5.95 4.14
CA LEU A 30 -3.91 -5.08 3.67
C LEU A 30 -5.31 -5.49 4.14
N VAL A 31 -5.47 -6.73 4.61
CA VAL A 31 -6.76 -7.26 5.02
C VAL A 31 -6.54 -8.20 6.20
N PRO A 32 -7.06 -7.90 7.42
CA PRO A 32 -7.14 -8.91 8.46
C PRO A 32 -7.94 -10.09 7.92
N PHE A 33 -7.49 -11.32 8.18
CA PHE A 33 -8.00 -12.62 7.69
C PHE A 33 -9.54 -12.84 7.80
N ASN A 34 -10.27 -11.91 8.42
CA ASN A 34 -11.68 -12.00 8.76
C ASN A 34 -12.57 -10.89 8.12
N GLU A 35 -12.02 -9.96 7.34
CA GLU A 35 -12.79 -8.88 6.71
C GLU A 35 -12.73 -8.95 5.17
N ALA A 36 -13.87 -9.11 4.51
CA ALA A 36 -13.94 -9.23 3.05
C ALA A 36 -13.69 -7.90 2.28
N GLN A 37 -13.41 -6.81 2.98
CA GLN A 37 -13.31 -5.47 2.40
C GLN A 37 -12.08 -4.73 2.93
N ALA A 38 -11.33 -4.11 2.02
CA ALA A 38 -10.28 -3.17 2.38
C ALA A 38 -10.86 -2.01 3.22
N THR A 39 -10.15 -1.64 4.29
CA THR A 39 -10.58 -0.53 5.16
C THR A 39 -10.67 0.78 4.38
N VAL A 40 -11.55 1.69 4.82
CA VAL A 40 -11.69 3.03 4.21
C VAL A 40 -10.37 3.79 4.22
N GLU A 41 -9.58 3.63 5.28
CA GLU A 41 -8.24 4.23 5.42
C GLU A 41 -7.29 3.73 4.32
N LEU A 42 -7.31 2.43 4.02
CA LEU A 42 -6.51 1.87 2.94
C LEU A 42 -6.94 2.36 1.57
N GLN A 43 -8.24 2.46 1.33
CA GLN A 43 -8.76 3.01 0.08
C GLN A 43 -8.30 4.46 -0.13
N GLN A 44 -8.41 5.29 0.90
CA GLN A 44 -7.96 6.68 0.85
C GLN A 44 -6.45 6.80 0.61
N TRP A 45 -5.67 5.93 1.26
CA TRP A 45 -4.22 5.89 1.07
C TRP A 45 -3.85 5.50 -0.37
N ILE A 46 -4.49 4.47 -0.94
CA ILE A 46 -4.27 4.07 -2.33
C ILE A 46 -4.60 5.22 -3.29
N GLU A 47 -5.75 5.87 -3.13
CA GLU A 47 -6.19 6.97 -4.01
C GLU A 47 -5.22 8.16 -3.97
N GLN A 48 -4.56 8.42 -2.84
CA GLN A 48 -3.54 9.47 -2.74
C GLN A 48 -2.23 9.15 -3.47
N LEU A 49 -1.84 7.86 -3.53
CA LEU A 49 -0.55 7.46 -4.09
C LEU A 49 -0.62 7.01 -5.54
N LYS A 50 -1.75 6.45 -5.97
CA LYS A 50 -2.01 6.00 -7.35
C LYS A 50 -1.68 7.01 -8.45
N PRO A 51 -1.92 8.34 -8.30
CA PRO A 51 -1.50 9.30 -9.32
C PRO A 51 0.00 9.62 -9.32
N LEU A 52 0.73 9.20 -8.27
CA LEU A 52 2.16 9.52 -8.09
C LEU A 52 3.08 8.36 -8.48
N VAL A 53 2.60 7.11 -8.35
CA VAL A 53 3.38 5.89 -8.60
C VAL A 53 2.52 4.77 -9.16
N SER A 54 3.14 3.87 -9.91
CA SER A 54 2.50 2.61 -10.29
C SER A 54 2.36 1.71 -9.06
N LEU A 55 1.13 1.45 -8.66
CA LEU A 55 0.82 0.56 -7.54
C LEU A 55 0.52 -0.85 -8.06
N TRP A 56 1.24 -1.85 -7.56
CA TRP A 56 1.03 -3.26 -7.87
C TRP A 56 0.72 -4.03 -6.59
N LEU A 57 -0.43 -4.70 -6.58
CA LEU A 57 -0.84 -5.59 -5.51
C LEU A 57 -0.47 -7.01 -5.91
N VAL A 58 0.33 -7.68 -5.09
CA VAL A 58 0.68 -9.09 -5.27
C VAL A 58 0.03 -9.86 -4.12
N SER A 59 -0.80 -10.84 -4.46
CA SER A 59 -1.34 -11.81 -3.50
C SER A 59 -0.61 -13.12 -3.71
N ASN A 60 -0.23 -13.76 -2.62
CA ASN A 60 0.41 -15.06 -2.60
C ASN A 60 -0.62 -16.18 -2.29
N ASN A 61 -1.83 -16.05 -2.85
CA ASN A 61 -2.87 -17.06 -2.73
C ASN A 61 -2.72 -18.07 -3.89
N MET A 62 -2.03 -19.19 -3.62
CA MET A 62 -1.88 -20.34 -4.54
C MET A 62 -2.97 -21.38 -4.33
#